data_AF-A0A954HFU8-F1
#
_entry.id   AF-A0A954HFU8-F1
#
_cell.length_a   1.000
_cell.length_b   1.000
_cell.length_c   1.000
_cell.angle_alpha   90.00
_cell.angle_beta   90.00
_cell.angle_gamma   90.00
#
_symmetry.space_group_name_H-M   'P 1'
#
loop_
_entity.id
_entity.type
_entity.pdbx_description
1 polymer ?
#
loop_
_entity_poly.entity_id
_entity_poly.type
_entity_poly.pdbx_seq_one_letter_code
_entity_poly.pdbx_strand_id
1 'polypeptide(L)'
;MNQPAPGTPPPADQLESSFRKLCDVVAKLRSPEGCPWDRKQTLATIKPYTLEEAYELLEAIDSGDDTAIVEELGDVLLQVVLDAQIGADEGRFNI
;
A
#
# COMPACT_ATOMS: atom_id res chain seq x y z
N MET A 1 4.78 -24.69 12.18
CA MET A 1 5.93 -23.77 11.96
C MET A 1 6.11 -22.99 13.26
N ASN A 2 7.35 -22.82 13.75
CA ASN A 2 7.57 -22.04 14.98
C ASN A 2 7.17 -20.59 14.71
N GLN A 3 6.21 -20.06 15.47
CA GLN A 3 5.87 -18.64 15.41
C GLN A 3 7.07 -17.83 15.94
N PRO A 4 7.43 -16.71 15.27
CA PRO A 4 8.44 -15.81 15.81
C PRO A 4 7.98 -15.24 17.16
N ALA A 5 8.93 -14.98 18.05
CA ALA A 5 8.62 -14.37 19.35
C ALA A 5 8.04 -12.96 19.14
N PRO A 6 7.06 -12.52 19.96
CA PRO A 6 6.55 -11.16 19.91
C PRO A 6 7.68 -10.12 19.90
N GLY A 7 7.57 -9.12 19.02
CA GLY A 7 8.58 -8.08 18.85
C GLY A 7 9.79 -8.46 17.99
N THR A 8 9.81 -9.65 17.39
CA THR A 8 10.84 -10.02 16.40
C THR A 8 10.40 -9.56 15.01
N PRO A 9 11.13 -8.66 14.35
CA PRO A 9 10.80 -8.26 12.99
C PRO A 9 11.04 -9.41 12.00
N PRO A 10 10.38 -9.41 10.85
CA PRO A 10 10.75 -10.28 9.74
C PRO A 10 12.19 -9.99 9.27
N PRO A 11 12.82 -10.92 8.52
CA PRO A 11 14.13 -10.68 7.92
C PRO A 11 14.14 -9.41 7.06
N ALA A 12 15.08 -8.50 7.34
CA ALA A 12 15.14 -7.18 6.72
C ALA A 12 15.32 -7.24 5.20
N ASP A 13 16.16 -8.15 4.72
CA ASP A 13 16.45 -8.35 3.29
C ASP A 13 15.20 -8.71 2.48
N GLN A 14 14.33 -9.54 3.05
CA GLN A 14 13.07 -9.92 2.42
C GLN A 14 12.07 -8.75 2.40
N LEU A 15 11.99 -7.98 3.48
CA LEU A 15 11.10 -6.82 3.59
C LEU A 15 11.52 -5.70 2.64
N GLU A 16 12.80 -5.34 2.63
CA GLU A 16 13.35 -4.31 1.75
C GLU A 16 13.09 -4.66 0.28
N SER A 17 13.36 -5.91 -0.12
CA SER A 17 13.11 -6.39 -1.48
C SER A 17 11.62 -6.32 -1.86
N SER A 18 10.73 -6.71 -0.96
CA SER A 18 9.28 -6.73 -1.21
C SER A 18 8.71 -5.31 -1.29
N PHE A 19 9.07 -4.45 -0.35
CA PHE A 19 8.64 -3.05 -0.35
C PHE A 19 9.16 -2.30 -1.57
N ARG A 20 10.43 -2.52 -1.94
CA ARG A 20 11.02 -1.94 -3.16
C ARG A 20 10.22 -2.32 -4.40
N LYS A 21 9.85 -3.60 -4.53
CA LYS A 21 9.04 -4.08 -5.66
C LYS A 21 7.67 -3.41 -5.71
N LEU A 22 7.01 -3.21 -4.57
CA LEU A 22 5.74 -2.49 -4.50
C LEU A 22 5.90 -1.06 -5.02
N CYS A 23 6.89 -0.32 -4.52
CA CYS A 23 7.19 1.03 -5.00
C CYS A 23 7.47 1.07 -6.51
N ASP A 24 8.28 0.14 -7.01
CA ASP A 24 8.60 0.06 -8.44
C ASP A 24 7.35 -0.26 -9.30
N VAL A 25 6.42 -1.10 -8.80
CA VAL A 25 5.14 -1.37 -9.47
C VAL A 25 4.26 -0.14 -9.52
N VAL A 26 4.07 0.56 -8.39
CA VAL A 26 3.24 1.79 -8.34
C VAL A 26 3.82 2.88 -9.23
N ALA A 27 5.14 3.09 -9.20
CA ALA A 27 5.82 4.02 -10.09
C ALA A 27 5.61 3.65 -11.57
N LYS A 28 5.68 2.36 -11.91
CA LYS A 28 5.40 1.88 -13.28
C LYS A 28 3.94 2.10 -13.68
N LEU A 29 2.98 1.85 -12.80
CA LEU A 29 1.56 2.09 -13.06
C LEU A 29 1.27 3.56 -13.37
N ARG A 30 2.00 4.48 -12.75
CA ARG A 30 1.85 5.92 -12.96
C ARG A 30 2.72 6.50 -14.08
N SER A 31 3.58 5.69 -14.71
CA SER A 31 4.42 6.15 -15.81
C SER A 31 3.60 6.61 -17.03
N PRO A 32 4.20 7.33 -17.99
CA PRO A 32 3.52 7.72 -19.23
C PRO A 32 2.91 6.53 -20.00
N GLU A 33 3.51 5.35 -19.91
CA GLU A 33 3.07 4.08 -20.50
C GLU A 33 2.24 3.21 -19.54
N GLY A 34 2.10 3.64 -18.29
CA GLY A 34 1.36 2.94 -17.24
C GLY A 34 -0.16 3.02 -17.39
N CYS A 35 -0.84 2.56 -16.35
CA CYS A 35 -2.30 2.55 -16.25
C CYS A 35 -2.88 3.98 -16.37
N PRO A 36 -3.80 4.21 -17.32
CA PRO A 36 -4.42 5.53 -17.47
C PRO A 36 -5.21 5.98 -16.24
N TRP A 37 -5.78 5.04 -15.47
CA TRP A 37 -6.51 5.36 -14.26
C TRP A 37 -5.58 5.80 -13.13
N ASP A 38 -4.44 5.14 -12.94
CA ASP A 38 -3.49 5.52 -11.89
C ASP A 38 -2.87 6.88 -12.21
N ARG A 39 -2.40 7.08 -13.44
CA ARG A 39 -1.73 8.33 -13.85
C ARG A 39 -2.59 9.59 -13.69
N LYS A 40 -3.92 9.49 -13.82
CA LYS A 40 -4.83 10.64 -13.65
C LYS A 40 -5.15 10.97 -12.19
N GLN A 41 -4.76 10.12 -11.24
CA GLN A 41 -5.09 10.35 -9.83
C GLN A 41 -4.27 11.49 -9.23
N THR A 42 -4.93 12.21 -8.33
CA THR A 42 -4.38 13.21 -7.44
C THR A 42 -4.72 12.82 -6.01
N LEU A 43 -4.07 13.43 -5.01
CA LEU A 43 -4.44 13.18 -3.60
C LEU A 43 -5.92 13.47 -3.33
N ALA A 44 -6.52 14.42 -4.04
CA ALA A 44 -7.94 14.76 -3.87
C ALA A 44 -8.87 13.66 -4.41
N THR A 45 -8.51 13.03 -5.54
CA THR A 45 -9.33 11.99 -6.17
C THR A 45 -9.16 10.63 -5.51
N ILE A 46 -8.00 10.37 -4.92
CA ILE A 46 -7.71 9.08 -4.28
C ILE A 46 -8.10 9.05 -2.80
N LYS A 47 -8.19 10.21 -2.11
CA LYS A 47 -8.57 10.30 -0.69
C LYS A 47 -9.79 9.45 -0.27
N PRO A 48 -10.89 9.33 -1.05
CA PRO A 48 -12.00 8.48 -0.67
C PRO A 48 -11.62 7.01 -0.54
N TYR A 49 -10.73 6.51 -1.40
CA TYR A 49 -10.24 5.13 -1.37
C TYR A 49 -9.39 4.89 -0.12
N THR A 50 -8.52 5.85 0.28
CA THR A 50 -7.81 5.77 1.56
C THR A 50 -8.76 5.58 2.76
N LEU A 51 -9.96 6.18 2.72
CA LEU A 51 -10.95 5.99 3.77
C LEU A 51 -11.63 4.62 3.66
N GLU A 52 -11.97 4.18 2.45
CA GLU A 52 -12.61 2.90 2.15
C GLU A 52 -11.75 1.73 2.62
N GLU A 53 -10.50 1.60 2.15
CA GLU A 53 -9.58 0.53 2.53
C GLU A 53 -9.34 0.49 4.06
N ALA A 54 -9.33 1.67 4.70
CA ALA A 54 -9.19 1.75 6.14
C ALA A 54 -10.43 1.20 6.88
N TYR A 55 -11.63 1.41 6.35
CA TYR A 55 -12.86 0.83 6.91
C TYR A 55 -12.96 -0.66 6.62
N GLU A 56 -12.58 -1.11 5.42
CA GLU A 56 -12.55 -2.53 5.06
C GLU A 56 -11.57 -3.30 5.95
N LEU A 57 -10.39 -2.75 6.21
CA LEU A 57 -9.45 -3.32 7.19
C LEU A 57 -10.06 -3.42 8.60
N LEU A 58 -10.79 -2.39 9.05
CA LEU A 58 -11.45 -2.43 10.36
C LEU A 58 -12.55 -3.50 10.41
N GLU A 59 -13.34 -3.64 9.36
CA GLU A 59 -14.36 -4.70 9.24
C GLU A 59 -13.73 -6.09 9.23
N ALA A 60 -12.64 -6.28 8.49
CA ALA A 60 -11.89 -7.53 8.48
C ALA A 60 -11.38 -7.88 9.88
N ILE A 61 -10.83 -6.92 10.63
CA ILE A 61 -10.41 -7.10 12.03
C ILE A 61 -11.59 -7.47 12.93
N ASP A 62 -12.71 -6.76 12.83
CA ASP A 62 -13.90 -7.00 13.65
C ASP A 62 -14.50 -8.40 13.37
N SER A 63 -14.39 -8.87 12.13
CA SER A 63 -14.85 -10.21 11.73
C SER A 63 -13.92 -11.35 12.19
N GLY A 64 -12.66 -11.05 12.51
CA GLY A 64 -11.64 -12.04 12.86
C GLY A 64 -11.22 -12.93 11.68
N ASP A 65 -11.44 -12.50 10.44
CA ASP A 65 -11.02 -13.21 9.24
C ASP A 65 -9.57 -12.84 8.87
N ASP A 66 -8.62 -13.69 9.29
CA ASP A 66 -7.20 -13.52 8.99
C ASP A 66 -6.89 -13.38 7.49
N THR A 67 -7.70 -13.97 6.61
CA THR A 67 -7.48 -13.86 5.16
C THR A 67 -7.84 -12.47 4.68
N ALA A 68 -9.02 -11.97 5.06
CA ALA A 68 -9.45 -10.62 4.75
C ALA A 68 -8.49 -9.59 5.35
N ILE A 69 -8.05 -9.79 6.60
CA ILE A 69 -7.09 -8.87 7.25
C ILE A 69 -5.81 -8.74 6.42
N VAL A 70 -5.26 -9.84 5.89
CA VAL A 70 -4.05 -9.79 5.07
C VAL A 70 -4.27 -9.08 3.73
N GLU A 71 -5.45 -9.26 3.13
CA GLU A 71 -5.85 -8.57 1.88
C GLU A 71 -5.92 -7.05 2.10
N GLU A 72 -6.71 -6.62 3.07
CA GLU A 72 -6.92 -5.20 3.37
C GLU A 72 -5.66 -4.50 3.89
N LEU A 73 -4.79 -5.20 4.64
CA LEU A 73 -3.46 -4.68 5.00
C LEU A 73 -2.61 -4.40 3.75
N GLY A 74 -2.75 -5.23 2.72
CA GLY A 74 -2.12 -5.03 1.42
C GLY A 74 -2.65 -3.81 0.71
N ASP A 75 -3.97 -3.62 0.69
CA ASP A 75 -4.60 -2.50 -0.01
C ASP A 75 -4.37 -1.16 0.67
N VAL A 76 -4.42 -1.12 2.02
CA VAL A 76 -3.98 0.06 2.78
C VAL A 76 -2.51 0.40 2.49
N LEU A 77 -1.62 -0.60 2.42
CA LEU A 77 -0.21 -0.37 2.11
C LEU A 77 -0.01 0.14 0.67
N LEU A 78 -0.74 -0.44 -0.30
CA LEU A 78 -0.75 0.03 -1.68
C LEU A 78 -1.20 1.49 -1.76
N GLN A 79 -2.28 1.84 -1.05
CA GLN A 79 -2.83 3.17 -1.02
C GLN A 79 -1.86 4.21 -0.43
N VAL A 80 -1.14 3.85 0.65
CA VAL A 80 -0.06 4.68 1.21
C VAL A 80 1.07 4.92 0.20
N VAL A 81 1.51 3.89 -0.52
CA VAL A 81 2.56 4.02 -1.53
C VAL A 81 2.08 4.84 -2.74
N LEU A 82 0.81 4.69 -3.14
CA LEU A 82 0.19 5.47 -4.21
C LEU A 82 0.12 6.96 -3.85
N ASP A 83 -0.31 7.29 -2.63
CA ASP A 83 -0.34 8.67 -2.11
C ASP A 83 1.06 9.30 -2.09
N ALA A 84 2.06 8.54 -1.61
CA ALA A 84 3.45 8.97 -1.61
C ALA A 84 3.99 9.17 -3.03
N GLN A 85 3.66 8.29 -3.98
CA GLN A 85 4.07 8.43 -5.38
C GLN A 85 3.43 9.65 -6.03
N ILE A 86 2.15 9.95 -5.77
CA ILE A 86 1.50 11.19 -6.23
C ILE A 86 2.24 12.42 -5.68
N GLY A 87 2.56 12.42 -4.39
CA GLY A 87 3.33 13.50 -3.76
C GLY A 87 4.72 13.67 -4.38
N ALA A 88 5.37 12.57 -4.76
CA ALA A 88 6.67 12.57 -5.39
C ALA A 88 6.62 13.09 -6.85
N ASP A 89 5.60 12.66 -7.62
CA ASP A 89 5.36 13.14 -8.99
C ASP A 89 5.14 14.67 -9.03
N GLU A 90 4.54 15.23 -7.97
CA GLU A 90 4.32 16.66 -7.78
C GLU A 90 5.52 17.40 -7.15
N GLY A 91 6.61 16.69 -6.82
CA GLY A 91 7.82 17.28 -6.22
C GLY A 91 7.62 17.77 -4.78
N ARG A 92 6.66 17.22 -4.04
CA ARG A 92 6.26 17.70 -2.70
C ARG A 92 6.88 16.88 -1.57
N PHE A 93 6.82 15.55 -1.65
CA PHE A 93 7.32 14.63 -0.62
C PHE A 93 7.42 13.19 -1.15
N ASN A 94 8.06 12.31 -0.38
CA ASN A 94 8.07 10.87 -0.58
C ASN A 94 7.94 10.15 0.79
N ILE A 95 7.88 8.81 0.76
CA ILE A 95 7.80 7.93 1.94
C ILE A 95 9.18 7.59 2.51
#